data_AF-A0A4U7EYG7-F1
#
_entry.id   AF-A0A4U7EYG7-F1
#
_cell.length_a   1.000
_cell.length_b   1.000
_cell.length_c   1.000
_cell.angle_alpha   90.00
_cell.angle_beta   90.00
_cell.angle_gamma   90.00
#
_symmetry.space_group_name_H-M   'P 1'
#
loop_
_entity.id
_entity.type
_entity.pdbx_description
1 polymer ?
#
loop_
_entity_poly.entity_id
_entity_poly.type
_entity_poly.pdbx_seq_one_letter_code
_entity_poly.pdbx_strand_id
1 'polypeptide(L)'
;SGHVGGDARQRFYDSRGYGRPLSGDEIALSRVEAAHLLFRGDLSGISLTEGGDSVGFERFFVESAAAADRFAVRYLVYADLRDRGFYLSPAREPWPGGDAAVADAVDFVAYERGSTPDTGDVKYPVQVVGERESLPAAGLAGRTLAVVDEESDITYFAADDGAIEGETAYEPPERVTGVLLADRVVVWDAPADLYERGFYGQPLTGRAAAVDGALQLSLVE
;
A
#
# COMPACT_ATOMS: atom_id res chain seq x y z
N SER A 1 -10.73 6.81 -20.81
CA SER A 1 -11.43 7.95 -20.18
C SER A 1 -12.83 8.02 -20.75
N GLY A 2 -13.66 8.91 -20.24
CA GLY A 2 -14.85 9.42 -20.94
C GLY A 2 -14.96 10.92 -20.71
N HIS A 3 -15.74 11.61 -21.54
CA HIS A 3 -15.94 13.07 -21.45
C HIS A 3 -17.37 13.36 -20.99
N VAL A 4 -17.54 14.46 -20.23
CA VAL A 4 -18.85 14.96 -19.83
C VAL A 4 -18.88 16.47 -20.09
N GLY A 5 -19.87 16.92 -20.86
CA GLY A 5 -20.06 18.33 -21.24
C GLY A 5 -21.30 18.96 -20.62
N GLY A 6 -21.50 20.26 -20.89
CA GLY A 6 -22.44 21.11 -20.16
C GLY A 6 -21.83 21.55 -18.82
N ASP A 7 -22.64 21.65 -17.77
CA ASP A 7 -22.27 22.08 -16.41
C ASP A 7 -21.38 21.07 -15.64
N ALA A 8 -20.52 20.33 -16.33
CA ALA A 8 -19.78 19.20 -15.77
C ALA A 8 -18.65 19.67 -14.84
N ARG A 9 -17.91 20.72 -15.25
CA ARG A 9 -16.85 21.35 -14.46
C ARG A 9 -17.33 21.77 -13.07
N GLN A 10 -18.40 22.57 -13.01
CA GLN A 10 -18.88 23.15 -11.77
C GLN A 10 -19.57 22.11 -10.87
N ARG A 11 -20.27 21.13 -11.46
CA ARG A 11 -20.93 20.02 -10.72
C ARG A 11 -20.02 18.92 -10.18
N PHE A 12 -18.85 18.71 -10.78
CA PHE A 12 -18.00 17.56 -10.45
C PHE A 12 -16.56 17.92 -10.10
N TYR A 13 -15.93 18.87 -10.81
CA TYR A 13 -14.57 19.30 -10.50
C TYR A 13 -14.58 20.37 -9.40
N ASP A 14 -15.14 21.56 -9.65
CA ASP A 14 -15.03 22.72 -8.74
C ASP A 14 -15.67 22.48 -7.36
N SER A 15 -16.72 21.64 -7.29
CA SER A 15 -17.49 21.38 -6.06
C SER A 15 -17.23 20.04 -5.36
N ARG A 16 -16.55 19.10 -6.03
CA ARG A 16 -16.36 17.72 -5.53
C ARG A 16 -15.02 17.06 -5.90
N GLY A 17 -14.21 17.69 -6.73
CA GLY A 17 -12.87 17.23 -7.06
C GLY A 17 -12.78 15.96 -7.89
N TYR A 18 -13.66 15.78 -8.88
CA TYR A 18 -13.56 14.70 -9.87
C TYR A 18 -13.04 15.22 -11.20
N GLY A 19 -12.11 14.50 -11.82
CA GLY A 19 -11.63 14.72 -13.17
C GLY A 19 -10.43 15.67 -13.30
N ARG A 20 -9.91 15.77 -14.53
CA ARG A 20 -9.02 16.85 -14.98
C ARG A 20 -9.86 17.76 -15.92
N PRO A 21 -9.88 19.10 -15.73
CA PRO A 21 -10.66 19.99 -16.58
C PRO A 21 -10.11 20.07 -18.01
N LEU A 22 -11.00 20.24 -18.99
CA LEU A 22 -10.67 20.41 -20.40
C LEU A 22 -10.93 21.87 -20.85
N SER A 23 -11.08 22.08 -22.16
CA SER A 23 -11.51 23.36 -22.73
C SER A 23 -12.98 23.66 -22.40
N GLY A 24 -13.22 24.80 -21.75
CA GLY A 24 -14.56 25.22 -21.34
C GLY A 24 -15.04 24.55 -20.05
N ASP A 25 -16.31 24.17 -20.02
CA ASP A 25 -16.96 23.48 -18.89
C ASP A 25 -16.89 21.94 -18.98
N GLU A 26 -16.23 21.40 -20.00
CA GLU A 26 -15.99 19.97 -20.12
C GLU A 26 -14.93 19.49 -19.11
N ILE A 27 -15.13 18.28 -18.60
CA ILE A 27 -14.10 17.55 -17.85
C ILE A 27 -13.87 16.18 -18.48
N ALA A 28 -12.63 15.72 -18.41
CA ALA A 28 -12.33 14.31 -18.58
C ALA A 28 -12.53 13.58 -17.24
N LEU A 29 -12.83 12.29 -17.29
CA LEU A 29 -12.85 11.40 -16.13
C LEU A 29 -11.97 10.17 -16.36
N SER A 30 -11.24 9.75 -15.32
CA SER A 30 -10.62 8.42 -15.28
C SER A 30 -11.69 7.32 -15.22
N ARG A 31 -11.29 6.06 -15.46
CA ARG A 31 -12.21 4.92 -15.36
C ARG A 31 -12.79 4.76 -13.94
N VAL A 32 -12.05 5.06 -12.88
CA VAL A 32 -12.55 4.86 -11.50
C VAL A 32 -13.51 5.97 -11.07
N GLU A 33 -13.23 7.22 -11.44
CA GLU A 33 -14.11 8.36 -11.18
C GLU A 33 -15.44 8.22 -11.94
N ALA A 34 -15.36 7.88 -13.23
CA ALA A 34 -16.55 7.63 -14.05
C ALA A 34 -17.38 6.47 -13.48
N ALA A 35 -16.76 5.35 -13.10
CA ALA A 35 -17.47 4.24 -12.48
C ALA A 35 -18.14 4.63 -11.16
N HIS A 36 -17.47 5.41 -10.30
CA HIS A 36 -18.04 5.86 -9.02
C HIS A 36 -19.22 6.83 -9.22
N LEU A 37 -19.09 7.79 -10.13
CA LEU A 37 -20.19 8.73 -10.45
C LEU A 37 -21.39 8.02 -11.11
N LEU A 38 -21.16 7.00 -11.94
CA LEU A 38 -22.22 6.14 -12.48
C LEU A 38 -22.89 5.29 -11.38
N PHE A 39 -22.10 4.70 -10.47
CA PHE A 39 -22.60 3.86 -9.38
C PHE A 39 -23.50 4.64 -8.41
N ARG A 40 -23.12 5.87 -8.05
CA ARG A 40 -23.94 6.74 -7.18
C ARG A 40 -25.12 7.40 -7.90
N GLY A 41 -25.27 7.24 -9.22
CA GLY A 41 -26.28 7.92 -10.02
C GLY A 41 -26.04 9.44 -10.18
N ASP A 42 -24.86 9.94 -9.80
CA ASP A 42 -24.44 11.33 -10.04
C ASP A 42 -24.27 11.61 -11.55
N LEU A 43 -23.91 10.57 -12.31
CA LEU A 43 -23.85 10.53 -13.77
C LEU A 43 -24.81 9.43 -14.27
N SER A 44 -25.65 9.72 -15.27
CA SER A 44 -26.64 8.78 -15.81
C SER A 44 -26.09 7.84 -16.89
N GLY A 45 -24.95 8.17 -17.50
CA GLY A 45 -24.27 7.38 -18.50
C GLY A 45 -23.03 8.10 -19.03
N ILE A 46 -22.09 7.35 -19.64
CA ILE A 46 -20.88 7.91 -20.24
C ILE A 46 -20.57 7.23 -21.58
N SER A 47 -20.10 7.99 -22.57
CA SER A 47 -19.69 7.41 -23.86
C SER A 47 -18.28 6.83 -23.78
N LEU A 48 -18.10 5.59 -24.24
CA LEU A 48 -16.80 4.91 -24.30
C LEU A 48 -15.96 5.30 -25.52
N THR A 49 -16.59 5.89 -26.53
CA THR A 49 -15.98 6.39 -27.77
C THR A 49 -16.64 7.73 -28.15
N GLU A 50 -15.92 8.58 -28.88
CA GLU A 50 -16.53 9.80 -29.45
C GLU A 50 -17.73 9.43 -30.34
N GLY A 51 -18.84 10.15 -30.18
CA GLY A 51 -20.10 9.89 -30.90
C GLY A 51 -20.81 8.57 -30.56
N GLY A 52 -20.31 7.77 -29.60
CA GLY A 52 -20.93 6.52 -29.19
C GLY A 52 -22.03 6.70 -28.13
N ASP A 53 -22.98 5.76 -28.09
CA ASP A 53 -24.04 5.72 -27.08
C ASP A 53 -23.48 5.75 -25.64
N SER A 54 -24.19 6.44 -24.74
CA SER A 54 -23.85 6.47 -23.33
C SER A 54 -24.17 5.13 -22.65
N VAL A 55 -23.22 4.59 -21.91
CA VAL A 55 -23.38 3.34 -21.15
C VAL A 55 -23.51 3.61 -19.65
N GLY A 56 -24.37 2.84 -18.98
CA GLY A 56 -24.52 2.85 -17.52
C GLY A 56 -23.43 2.05 -16.79
N PHE A 57 -23.49 2.06 -15.45
CA PHE A 57 -22.46 1.49 -14.57
C PHE A 57 -22.01 0.07 -14.95
N GLU A 58 -22.93 -0.90 -15.05
CA GLU A 58 -22.59 -2.32 -15.23
C GLU A 58 -21.72 -2.56 -16.48
N ARG A 59 -22.17 -2.06 -17.63
CA ARG A 59 -21.41 -2.18 -18.89
C ARG A 59 -20.11 -1.41 -18.81
N PHE A 60 -20.12 -0.18 -18.30
CA PHE A 60 -18.89 0.61 -18.14
C PHE A 60 -17.84 -0.07 -17.26
N PHE A 61 -18.29 -0.74 -16.19
CA PHE A 61 -17.45 -1.48 -15.25
C PHE A 61 -16.82 -2.71 -15.91
N VAL A 62 -17.61 -3.54 -16.61
CA VAL A 62 -17.11 -4.73 -17.33
C VAL A 62 -16.11 -4.33 -18.41
N GLU A 63 -16.42 -3.32 -19.24
CA GLU A 63 -15.54 -2.81 -20.30
C GLU A 63 -14.26 -2.16 -19.72
N SER A 64 -14.30 -1.69 -18.46
CA SER A 64 -13.14 -1.15 -17.75
C SER A 64 -12.31 -2.19 -17.01
N ALA A 65 -12.93 -3.28 -16.55
CA ALA A 65 -12.24 -4.45 -16.00
C ALA A 65 -11.49 -5.22 -17.09
N ALA A 66 -12.09 -5.38 -18.28
CA ALA A 66 -11.46 -6.02 -19.42
C ALA A 66 -10.29 -5.22 -20.04
N ALA A 67 -10.28 -3.89 -19.86
CA ALA A 67 -9.34 -2.99 -20.54
C ALA A 67 -8.37 -2.24 -19.60
N ALA A 68 -8.21 -2.68 -18.34
CA ALA A 68 -7.20 -2.17 -17.41
C ALA A 68 -6.95 -3.12 -16.22
N ASP A 69 -5.74 -3.69 -16.13
CA ASP A 69 -5.33 -4.61 -15.06
C ASP A 69 -5.60 -4.04 -13.66
N ARG A 70 -6.15 -4.86 -12.75
CA ARG A 70 -6.53 -4.47 -11.37
C ARG A 70 -7.58 -3.35 -11.28
N PHE A 71 -8.37 -3.08 -12.33
CA PHE A 71 -9.40 -2.03 -12.30
C PHE A 71 -10.46 -2.23 -11.20
N ALA A 72 -11.02 -3.43 -11.04
CA ALA A 72 -12.03 -3.71 -10.02
C ALA A 72 -11.49 -3.45 -8.59
N VAL A 73 -10.29 -3.97 -8.29
CA VAL A 73 -9.61 -3.79 -7.00
C VAL A 73 -9.40 -2.31 -6.67
N ARG A 74 -8.92 -1.53 -7.64
CA ARG A 74 -8.77 -0.08 -7.50
C ARG A 74 -10.08 0.68 -7.39
N TYR A 75 -11.15 0.21 -8.03
CA TYR A 75 -12.47 0.79 -7.87
C TYR A 75 -12.99 0.63 -6.43
N LEU A 76 -12.77 -0.53 -5.80
CA LEU A 76 -13.14 -0.77 -4.40
C LEU A 76 -12.45 0.22 -3.45
N VAL A 77 -11.12 0.35 -3.55
CA VAL A 77 -10.35 1.33 -2.75
C VAL A 77 -10.75 2.77 -3.06
N TYR A 78 -10.99 3.10 -4.33
CA TYR A 78 -11.45 4.44 -4.73
C TYR A 78 -12.81 4.79 -4.10
N ALA A 79 -13.76 3.85 -4.12
CA ALA A 79 -15.09 4.03 -3.55
C ALA A 79 -15.04 4.14 -2.01
N ASP A 80 -14.34 3.23 -1.33
CA ASP A 80 -14.17 3.26 0.13
C ASP A 80 -13.58 4.59 0.63
N LEU A 81 -12.50 5.07 0.01
CA LEU A 81 -11.88 6.35 0.37
C LEU A 81 -12.80 7.55 0.07
N ARG A 82 -13.55 7.53 -1.04
CA ARG A 82 -14.53 8.59 -1.36
C ARG A 82 -15.72 8.60 -0.42
N ASP A 83 -16.21 7.44 0.02
CA ASP A 83 -17.33 7.32 0.96
C ASP A 83 -16.89 7.63 2.41
N ARG A 84 -15.62 7.41 2.74
CA ARG A 84 -14.96 7.99 3.95
C ARG A 84 -14.73 9.50 3.86
N GLY A 85 -15.03 10.13 2.73
CA GLY A 85 -14.99 11.57 2.54
C GLY A 85 -13.60 12.17 2.24
N PHE A 86 -12.65 11.37 1.76
CA PHE A 86 -11.38 11.90 1.27
C PHE A 86 -11.54 12.64 -0.06
N TYR A 87 -10.82 13.76 -0.23
CA TYR A 87 -10.48 14.24 -1.55
C TYR A 87 -9.43 13.28 -2.12
N LEU A 88 -9.77 12.60 -3.21
CA LEU A 88 -8.98 11.50 -3.77
C LEU A 88 -8.90 11.58 -5.29
N SER A 89 -7.69 11.70 -5.83
CA SER A 89 -7.45 11.79 -7.27
C SER A 89 -6.54 10.64 -7.77
N PRO A 90 -6.72 10.13 -9.01
CA PRO A 90 -5.79 9.19 -9.63
C PRO A 90 -4.36 9.76 -9.74
N ALA A 91 -3.32 8.94 -9.55
CA ALA A 91 -1.93 9.40 -9.66
C ALA A 91 -1.32 9.16 -11.06
N ARG A 92 -1.44 7.92 -11.54
CA ARG A 92 -0.79 7.38 -12.75
C ARG A 92 -1.18 8.04 -14.07
N GLU A 93 -0.24 8.10 -15.01
CA GLU A 93 -0.42 8.62 -16.37
C GLU A 93 -1.47 7.79 -17.18
N PRO A 94 -2.26 8.37 -18.11
CA PRO A 94 -2.41 9.79 -18.46
C PRO A 94 -3.45 10.49 -17.58
N TRP A 95 -3.43 10.22 -16.28
CA TRP A 95 -4.42 10.71 -15.32
C TRP A 95 -3.81 11.50 -14.15
N PRO A 96 -3.06 12.58 -14.44
CA PRO A 96 -2.26 13.82 -12.87
C PRO A 96 -3.31 14.32 -11.91
N GLY A 97 -3.68 13.50 -10.93
CA GLY A 97 -4.64 13.88 -9.90
C GLY A 97 -4.29 15.13 -9.14
N GLY A 98 -3.02 15.53 -9.18
CA GLY A 98 -2.44 16.87 -9.12
C GLY A 98 -1.04 16.78 -9.75
N ASP A 99 -0.22 17.83 -9.65
CA ASP A 99 1.21 17.76 -10.01
C ASP A 99 2.09 17.16 -8.88
N ALA A 100 1.48 16.30 -8.06
CA ALA A 100 2.13 15.69 -6.91
C ALA A 100 3.19 14.66 -7.33
N ALA A 101 4.44 14.88 -6.92
CA ALA A 101 5.58 14.01 -7.23
C ALA A 101 5.56 12.71 -6.40
N VAL A 102 4.62 11.82 -6.72
CA VAL A 102 4.50 10.47 -6.14
C VAL A 102 5.12 9.42 -7.08
N ALA A 103 5.53 8.27 -6.54
CA ALA A 103 6.13 7.20 -7.33
C ALA A 103 5.11 6.52 -8.26
N ASP A 104 5.54 6.06 -9.44
CA ASP A 104 4.68 5.47 -10.51
C ASP A 104 3.76 4.31 -10.06
N ALA A 105 4.12 3.63 -8.97
CA ALA A 105 3.36 2.54 -8.38
C ALA A 105 2.16 3.00 -7.51
N VAL A 106 2.05 4.31 -7.25
CA VAL A 106 0.91 4.91 -6.55
C VAL A 106 -0.27 4.98 -7.52
N ASP A 107 -1.44 4.52 -7.09
CA ASP A 107 -2.67 4.56 -7.88
C ASP A 107 -3.49 5.83 -7.59
N PHE A 108 -3.48 6.31 -6.33
CA PHE A 108 -4.25 7.46 -5.86
C PHE A 108 -3.46 8.39 -4.94
N VAL A 109 -3.76 9.68 -5.01
CA VAL A 109 -3.35 10.70 -4.06
C VAL A 109 -4.57 11.11 -3.23
N ALA A 110 -4.51 10.89 -1.91
CA ALA A 110 -5.45 11.48 -0.96
C ALA A 110 -4.81 12.70 -0.30
N TYR A 111 -5.53 13.82 -0.26
CA TYR A 111 -5.01 15.13 0.18
C TYR A 111 -5.28 15.41 1.67
N GLU A 112 -4.57 16.40 2.22
CA GLU A 112 -4.85 16.96 3.55
C GLU A 112 -6.25 17.62 3.61
N ARG A 113 -6.81 17.79 4.80
CA ARG A 113 -8.20 18.20 4.96
C ARG A 113 -8.37 19.71 4.74
N GLY A 114 -8.74 20.08 3.52
CA GLY A 114 -8.86 21.45 3.05
C GLY A 114 -7.96 21.74 1.85
N SER A 115 -7.05 20.83 1.55
CA SER A 115 -6.15 20.87 0.40
C SER A 115 -6.77 20.21 -0.83
N THR A 116 -6.40 20.72 -2.00
CA THR A 116 -6.81 20.26 -3.33
C THR A 116 -5.57 19.86 -4.17
N PRO A 117 -5.76 19.21 -5.33
CA PRO A 117 -4.74 19.01 -6.35
C PRO A 117 -3.85 20.21 -6.64
N ASP A 118 -4.43 21.42 -6.60
CA ASP A 118 -3.78 22.69 -6.93
C ASP A 118 -2.91 23.22 -5.78
N THR A 119 -3.17 22.76 -4.55
CA THR A 119 -2.34 23.05 -3.37
C THR A 119 -1.22 22.03 -3.16
N GLY A 120 -1.42 20.78 -3.57
CA GLY A 120 -0.40 19.74 -3.58
C GLY A 120 -0.12 19.03 -2.25
N ASP A 121 -0.80 19.37 -1.15
CA ASP A 121 -0.57 18.74 0.16
C ASP A 121 -1.07 17.27 0.19
N VAL A 122 -0.20 16.34 -0.18
CA VAL A 122 -0.47 14.89 -0.14
C VAL A 122 -0.48 14.40 1.30
N LYS A 123 -1.58 13.77 1.70
CA LYS A 123 -1.68 13.07 3.00
C LYS A 123 -1.35 11.59 2.90
N TYR A 124 -1.90 10.91 1.88
CA TYR A 124 -1.67 9.49 1.65
C TYR A 124 -1.46 9.23 0.15
N PRO A 125 -0.23 8.89 -0.29
CA PRO A 125 0.02 8.33 -1.61
C PRO A 125 -0.31 6.83 -1.56
N VAL A 126 -1.48 6.46 -2.07
CA VAL A 126 -2.06 5.12 -1.97
C VAL A 126 -1.70 4.27 -3.18
N GLN A 127 -0.96 3.19 -2.93
CA GLN A 127 -0.75 2.08 -3.87
C GLN A 127 -1.77 0.98 -3.58
N VAL A 128 -2.52 0.52 -4.59
CA VAL A 128 -3.50 -0.56 -4.42
C VAL A 128 -2.87 -1.89 -4.80
N VAL A 129 -3.05 -2.90 -3.95
CA VAL A 129 -2.46 -4.23 -4.13
C VAL A 129 -3.48 -5.32 -3.79
N GLY A 130 -3.43 -6.44 -4.51
CA GLY A 130 -4.17 -7.64 -4.08
C GLY A 130 -3.40 -8.40 -3.00
N GLU A 131 -4.11 -9.13 -2.13
CA GLU A 131 -3.52 -10.00 -1.09
C GLU A 131 -2.34 -10.85 -1.59
N ARG A 132 -2.45 -11.37 -2.82
CA ARG A 132 -1.49 -12.30 -3.43
C ARG A 132 -0.41 -11.61 -4.29
N GLU A 133 -0.28 -10.29 -4.19
CA GLU A 133 0.66 -9.49 -4.96
C GLU A 133 2.02 -9.35 -4.23
N SER A 134 3.07 -9.97 -4.78
CA SER A 134 4.42 -9.85 -4.24
C SER A 134 5.03 -8.48 -4.53
N LEU A 135 5.33 -7.71 -3.48
CA LEU A 135 5.97 -6.39 -3.57
C LEU A 135 7.46 -6.45 -3.20
N PRO A 136 8.35 -5.73 -3.90
CA PRO A 136 9.70 -5.50 -3.41
C PRO A 136 9.66 -4.55 -2.21
N ALA A 137 10.36 -4.87 -1.11
CA ALA A 137 10.44 -4.00 0.05
C ALA A 137 11.16 -2.66 -0.25
N ALA A 138 12.10 -2.67 -1.21
CA ALA A 138 12.87 -1.51 -1.60
C ALA A 138 11.97 -0.39 -2.17
N GLY A 139 11.99 0.77 -1.49
CA GLY A 139 11.25 1.95 -1.90
C GLY A 139 9.76 1.96 -1.54
N LEU A 140 9.27 1.03 -0.71
CA LEU A 140 7.91 1.10 -0.15
C LEU A 140 7.70 2.26 0.82
N ALA A 141 8.78 2.76 1.45
CA ALA A 141 8.72 3.84 2.41
C ALA A 141 8.05 5.11 1.85
N GLY A 142 7.25 5.78 2.69
CA GLY A 142 6.44 6.93 2.32
C GLY A 142 5.20 6.57 1.50
N ARG A 143 4.73 5.31 1.52
CA ARG A 143 3.50 4.87 0.82
C ARG A 143 2.43 4.38 1.79
N THR A 144 1.18 4.50 1.38
CA THR A 144 0.06 3.75 1.99
C THR A 144 -0.29 2.59 1.07
N LEU A 145 -0.18 1.36 1.57
CA LEU A 145 -0.63 0.16 0.87
C LEU A 145 -2.10 -0.11 1.21
N ALA A 146 -2.97 -0.06 0.21
CA ALA A 146 -4.35 -0.53 0.31
C ALA A 146 -4.40 -1.98 -0.21
N VAL A 147 -4.35 -2.92 0.74
CA VAL A 147 -4.45 -4.35 0.48
C VAL A 147 -5.92 -4.74 0.40
N VAL A 148 -6.31 -5.41 -0.67
CA VAL A 148 -7.66 -5.96 -0.86
C VAL A 148 -7.59 -7.48 -0.98
N ASP A 149 -8.43 -8.19 -0.24
CA ASP A 149 -8.50 -9.66 -0.25
C ASP A 149 -9.50 -10.21 -1.30
N GLU A 150 -9.72 -11.53 -1.27
CA GLU A 150 -10.67 -12.19 -2.18
C GLU A 150 -12.13 -12.13 -1.74
N GLU A 151 -12.42 -11.65 -0.52
CA GLU A 151 -13.78 -11.35 -0.02
C GLU A 151 -14.17 -9.87 -0.24
N SER A 152 -13.21 -9.06 -0.73
CA SER A 152 -13.29 -7.61 -0.99
C SER A 152 -13.18 -6.69 0.23
N ASP A 153 -12.71 -7.20 1.36
CA ASP A 153 -12.35 -6.36 2.51
C ASP A 153 -11.02 -5.62 2.24
N ILE A 154 -10.87 -4.43 2.83
CA ILE A 154 -9.77 -3.50 2.53
C ILE A 154 -9.01 -3.13 3.80
N THR A 155 -7.72 -3.45 3.85
CA THR A 155 -6.81 -3.07 4.95
C THR A 155 -5.76 -2.09 4.46
N TYR A 156 -5.56 -1.01 5.23
CA TYR A 156 -4.58 0.04 4.94
C TYR A 156 -3.36 -0.07 5.84
N PHE A 157 -2.16 -0.16 5.26
CA PHE A 157 -0.89 -0.14 5.97
C PHE A 157 -0.08 1.09 5.56
N ALA A 158 0.50 1.79 6.54
CA ALA A 158 1.59 2.73 6.27
C ALA A 158 2.89 1.92 6.12
N ALA A 159 3.70 2.27 5.11
CA ALA A 159 5.05 1.78 4.95
C ALA A 159 6.00 2.97 5.17
N ASP A 160 6.73 2.95 6.28
CA ASP A 160 7.62 4.01 6.73
C ASP A 160 9.04 3.47 6.93
N ASP A 161 10.06 4.30 6.69
CA ASP A 161 11.43 3.98 7.08
C ASP A 161 11.60 4.14 8.59
N GLY A 162 12.24 3.17 9.25
CA GLY A 162 12.50 3.18 10.68
C GLY A 162 13.93 2.76 11.02
N ALA A 163 14.57 3.47 11.94
CA ALA A 163 15.83 3.02 12.52
C ALA A 163 15.55 1.88 13.51
N ILE A 164 16.22 0.75 13.33
CA ILE A 164 16.22 -0.34 14.33
C ILE A 164 17.27 0.01 15.39
N GLU A 165 16.85 0.79 16.38
CA GLU A 165 17.67 1.15 17.53
C GLU A 165 17.53 0.10 18.64
N GLY A 166 18.65 -0.23 19.29
CA GLY A 166 18.69 -1.16 20.41
C GLY A 166 19.96 -0.96 21.23
N GLU A 167 19.83 -0.90 22.55
CA GLU A 167 20.93 -0.81 23.48
C GLU A 167 21.09 -2.14 24.23
N THR A 168 22.32 -2.62 24.36
CA THR A 168 22.67 -3.72 25.27
C THR A 168 23.81 -3.30 26.18
N ALA A 169 23.63 -3.50 27.48
CA ALA A 169 24.64 -3.28 28.51
C ALA A 169 25.40 -4.58 28.86
N TYR A 170 25.37 -5.58 27.98
CA TYR A 170 26.10 -6.83 28.13
C TYR A 170 27.34 -6.85 27.22
N GLU A 171 28.51 -6.91 27.84
CA GLU A 171 29.78 -7.19 27.16
C GLU A 171 30.05 -8.71 27.19
N PRO A 172 30.02 -9.42 26.05
CA PRO A 172 30.36 -10.85 26.00
C PRO A 172 31.87 -11.07 26.22
N PRO A 173 32.29 -12.27 26.68
CA PRO A 173 33.71 -12.62 26.81
C PRO A 173 34.45 -12.56 25.46
N GLU A 174 35.71 -12.07 25.44
CA GLU A 174 36.51 -11.94 24.20
C GLU A 174 36.54 -13.22 23.34
N ARG A 175 36.51 -14.39 23.98
CA ARG A 175 36.58 -15.71 23.33
C ARG A 175 35.75 -16.71 24.11
N VAL A 176 34.98 -17.51 23.37
CA VAL A 176 34.28 -18.70 23.87
C VAL A 176 34.70 -19.87 22.97
N THR A 177 34.95 -21.04 23.55
CA THR A 177 35.41 -22.23 22.80
C THR A 177 34.27 -23.22 22.69
N GLY A 178 33.91 -23.61 21.47
CA GLY A 178 32.86 -24.59 21.21
C GLY A 178 33.20 -25.57 20.09
N VAL A 179 32.44 -26.66 20.01
CA VAL A 179 32.56 -27.70 19.00
C VAL A 179 31.52 -27.46 17.90
N LEU A 180 31.98 -27.26 16.66
CA LEU A 180 31.11 -27.16 15.49
C LEU A 180 30.49 -28.53 15.16
N LEU A 181 29.16 -28.60 15.20
CA LEU A 181 28.35 -29.78 14.89
C LEU A 181 27.41 -29.47 13.72
N ALA A 182 27.96 -29.43 12.51
CA ALA A 182 27.27 -29.15 11.24
C ALA A 182 26.57 -27.79 11.13
N ASP A 183 25.45 -27.60 11.84
CA ASP A 183 24.56 -26.43 11.77
C ASP A 183 24.54 -25.58 13.06
N ARG A 184 25.34 -25.95 14.06
CA ARG A 184 25.42 -25.30 15.39
C ARG A 184 26.81 -25.42 16.01
N VAL A 185 27.13 -24.54 16.95
CA VAL A 185 28.32 -24.65 17.82
C VAL A 185 27.88 -25.00 19.23
N VAL A 186 28.40 -26.08 19.81
CA VAL A 186 28.14 -26.44 21.21
C VAL A 186 29.29 -25.97 22.08
N VAL A 187 29.01 -25.02 22.97
CA VAL A 187 29.90 -24.58 24.04
C VAL A 187 29.66 -25.46 25.26
N TRP A 188 30.68 -26.19 25.68
CA TRP A 188 30.71 -26.90 26.95
C TRP A 188 31.25 -25.96 28.03
N ASP A 189 30.73 -26.06 29.26
CA ASP A 189 31.09 -25.20 30.39
C ASP A 189 30.92 -23.69 30.06
N ALA A 190 29.83 -23.34 29.38
CA ALA A 190 29.49 -22.00 28.94
C ALA A 190 29.26 -21.04 30.14
N PRO A 191 29.78 -19.80 30.09
CA PRO A 191 29.47 -18.79 31.11
C PRO A 191 27.96 -18.50 31.15
N ALA A 192 27.33 -18.60 32.33
CA ALA A 192 25.88 -18.44 32.48
C ALA A 192 25.36 -17.10 31.91
N ASP A 193 26.07 -15.99 32.19
CA ASP A 193 25.80 -14.65 31.66
C ASP A 193 25.61 -14.61 30.12
N LEU A 194 26.25 -15.50 29.36
CA LEU A 194 26.16 -15.52 27.90
C LEU A 194 24.72 -15.77 27.43
N TYR A 195 23.99 -16.63 28.15
CA TYR A 195 22.56 -16.87 27.95
C TYR A 195 21.70 -15.96 28.83
N GLU A 196 22.02 -15.84 30.12
CA GLU A 196 21.16 -15.16 31.12
C GLU A 196 21.13 -13.63 30.97
N ARG A 197 22.15 -13.02 30.34
CA ARG A 197 22.28 -11.57 30.15
C ARG A 197 22.53 -11.16 28.71
N GLY A 198 23.25 -12.00 27.96
CA GLY A 198 23.50 -11.81 26.53
C GLY A 198 22.42 -12.39 25.61
N PHE A 199 21.58 -13.31 26.12
CA PHE A 199 20.55 -14.01 25.35
C PHE A 199 21.06 -14.83 24.15
N TYR A 200 22.36 -15.15 24.12
CA TYR A 200 22.96 -15.97 23.07
C TYR A 200 22.60 -17.45 23.26
N GLY A 201 22.21 -18.10 22.16
CA GLY A 201 21.98 -19.53 22.07
C GLY A 201 20.83 -20.06 22.92
N GLN A 202 20.85 -21.37 23.15
CA GLN A 202 19.87 -22.10 23.96
C GLN A 202 20.55 -23.19 24.80
N PRO A 203 20.17 -23.40 26.08
CA PRO A 203 20.69 -24.48 26.91
C PRO A 203 20.44 -25.88 26.31
N LEU A 204 21.42 -26.76 26.38
CA LEU A 204 21.37 -28.08 25.76
C LEU A 204 20.53 -29.08 26.57
N THR A 205 19.21 -29.05 26.36
CA THR A 205 18.27 -29.95 27.03
C THR A 205 18.22 -31.35 26.40
N GLY A 206 18.63 -32.36 27.16
CA GLY A 206 18.52 -33.77 26.78
C GLY A 206 17.20 -34.40 27.22
N ARG A 207 16.79 -35.50 26.57
CA ARG A 207 15.52 -36.22 26.86
C ARG A 207 15.39 -36.84 28.26
N ALA A 208 16.43 -36.77 29.10
CA ALA A 208 16.44 -37.30 30.46
C ALA A 208 16.95 -36.30 31.52
N ALA A 209 17.71 -35.28 31.11
CA ALA A 209 18.22 -34.19 31.93
C ALA A 209 18.72 -33.06 31.00
N ALA A 210 18.81 -31.83 31.50
CA ALA A 210 19.69 -30.85 30.87
C ALA A 210 21.15 -31.32 30.97
N VAL A 211 21.97 -31.05 29.95
CA VAL A 211 23.42 -31.13 30.12
C VAL A 211 23.84 -29.82 30.77
N ASP A 212 24.18 -29.89 32.06
CA ASP A 212 24.53 -28.72 32.86
C ASP A 212 25.73 -27.98 32.26
N GLY A 213 25.72 -26.65 32.32
CA GLY A 213 26.72 -25.79 31.69
C GLY A 213 26.84 -25.85 30.15
N ALA A 214 26.01 -26.61 29.42
CA ALA A 214 26.13 -26.73 27.97
C ALA A 214 25.16 -25.81 27.21
N LEU A 215 25.69 -25.04 26.25
CA LEU A 215 24.95 -24.07 25.43
C LEU A 215 25.14 -24.41 23.94
N GLN A 216 24.06 -24.41 23.16
CA GLN A 216 24.14 -24.44 21.69
C GLN A 216 23.92 -23.04 21.11
N LEU A 217 24.86 -22.58 20.30
CA LEU A 217 24.78 -21.38 19.46
C LEU A 217 24.45 -21.80 18.01
N SER A 218 23.76 -20.95 17.26
CA SER A 218 23.68 -21.06 15.80
C SER A 218 25.01 -20.66 15.13
N LEU A 219 25.03 -20.58 13.79
CA LEU A 219 26.21 -20.15 13.03
C LEU A 219 26.29 -18.62 12.79
N VAL A 220 25.38 -17.85 13.36
CA VAL A 220 25.28 -16.38 13.19
C VAL A 220 25.31 -15.61 14.52
N GLU A 221 25.61 -16.32 15.60
CA GLU A 221 25.77 -15.84 16.99
C GLU A 221 27.25 -15.89 17.40
#